data_AF-A0AAW0LLX3-F1
#
_entry.id   AF-A0AAW0LLX3-F1
#
_cell.length_a   1.000
_cell.length_b   1.000
_cell.length_c   1.000
_cell.angle_alpha   90.00
_cell.angle_beta   90.00
_cell.angle_gamma   90.00
#
_symmetry.space_group_name_H-M   'P 1'
#
loop_
_entity.id
_entity.type
_entity.pdbx_description
1 polymer ?
#
loop_
_entity_poly.entity_id
_entity_poly.type
_entity_poly.pdbx_seq_one_letter_code
_entity_poly.pdbx_strand_id
1 'polypeptide(L)'
;MVFGTCALHKFVDGGTFSSFLNMWVEITRGSGHYLSPIFPGPNLFPPRDLSGLVPRFEATKAKCITKRFVFPSSKIASLKNITMASNTNKNKNPVSHSKCSANSNLSHILFSPTRIEVVSALIWKCAMEVSKARSGSLSPSITTHAVDSRPRNDPPLPKCAVGNLSWLAIAPAPTMESPRELHHLANEI
;
A
#
# COMPACT_ATOMS: atom_id res chain seq x y z
N MET A 1 9.20 -30.17 -7.01
CA MET A 1 7.89 -30.25 -6.34
C MET A 1 7.26 -28.86 -6.37
N VAL A 2 5.99 -28.76 -6.77
CA VAL A 2 5.25 -27.49 -6.86
C VAL A 2 3.95 -27.64 -6.08
N PHE A 3 3.62 -26.64 -5.24
CA PHE A 3 2.36 -26.60 -4.50
C PHE A 3 1.52 -25.43 -5.00
N GLY A 4 0.29 -25.74 -5.42
CA GLY A 4 -0.73 -24.75 -5.73
C GLY A 4 -1.74 -24.65 -4.58
N THR A 5 -2.14 -23.43 -4.24
CA THR A 5 -3.07 -23.17 -3.15
C THR A 5 -4.13 -22.19 -3.62
N CYS A 6 -5.38 -22.41 -3.24
CA CYS A 6 -6.50 -21.54 -3.55
C CYS A 6 -7.32 -21.30 -2.28
N ALA A 7 -7.76 -20.07 -2.06
CA ALA A 7 -8.58 -19.71 -0.92
C ALA A 7 -9.70 -18.76 -1.36
N LEU A 8 -10.87 -18.94 -0.74
CA LEU A 8 -12.00 -18.06 -0.95
C LEU A 8 -11.79 -16.77 -0.14
N HIS A 9 -11.62 -15.66 -0.84
CA HIS A 9 -11.44 -14.34 -0.21
C HIS A 9 -12.63 -13.91 0.67
N LYS A 10 -13.80 -14.54 0.52
CA LYS A 10 -14.96 -14.36 1.42
C LYS A 10 -14.62 -14.67 2.88
N PHE A 11 -13.67 -15.57 3.13
CA PHE A 11 -13.32 -16.03 4.48
C PHE A 11 -11.98 -15.53 4.97
N VAL A 12 -11.03 -15.26 4.07
CA VAL A 12 -9.64 -14.99 4.45
C VAL A 12 -9.07 -13.80 3.67
N ASP A 13 -8.39 -12.91 4.38
CA ASP A 13 -7.47 -11.94 3.79
C ASP A 13 -6.08 -12.56 3.56
N GLY A 14 -5.17 -11.80 2.93
CA GLY A 14 -3.79 -12.23 2.70
C GLY A 14 -3.02 -12.52 4.00
N GLY A 15 -3.32 -11.82 5.09
CA GLY A 15 -2.70 -12.04 6.41
C GLY A 15 -3.07 -13.42 6.98
N THR A 16 -4.37 -13.73 7.02
CA THR A 16 -4.90 -15.03 7.42
C THR A 16 -4.33 -16.15 6.56
N PHE A 17 -4.33 -15.96 5.24
CA PHE A 17 -3.82 -16.96 4.33
C PHE A 17 -2.33 -17.24 4.55
N SER A 18 -1.52 -16.20 4.79
CA SER A 18 -0.11 -16.33 5.14
C SER A 18 0.09 -17.06 6.47
N SER A 19 -0.69 -16.71 7.50
CA SER A 19 -0.66 -17.41 8.80
C SER A 19 -1.00 -18.89 8.67
N PHE A 20 -1.99 -19.24 7.83
CA PHE A 20 -2.32 -20.63 7.53
C PHE A 20 -1.16 -21.39 6.87
N LEU A 21 -0.52 -20.82 5.85
CA LEU A 21 0.61 -21.45 5.17
C LEU A 21 1.80 -21.65 6.12
N ASN A 22 2.10 -20.66 6.95
CA ASN A 22 3.17 -20.77 7.95
C ASN A 22 2.85 -21.88 8.96
N MET A 23 1.63 -21.92 9.49
CA MET A 23 1.19 -22.99 10.40
C MET A 23 1.30 -24.37 9.75
N TRP A 24 0.88 -24.52 8.49
CA TRP A 24 0.98 -25.79 7.76
C TRP A 24 2.43 -26.24 7.60
N VAL A 25 3.34 -25.32 7.30
CA VAL A 25 4.79 -25.60 7.23
C VAL A 25 5.34 -26.01 8.59
N GLU A 26 4.97 -25.34 9.68
CA GLU A 26 5.45 -25.70 11.03
C GLU A 26 4.97 -27.09 11.47
N ILE A 27 3.70 -27.42 11.20
CA ILE A 27 3.14 -28.75 11.49
C ILE A 27 3.87 -29.84 10.69
N THR A 28 4.07 -29.63 9.39
CA THR A 28 4.74 -30.61 8.53
C THR A 28 6.21 -30.80 8.86
N ARG A 29 6.86 -29.79 9.46
CA ARG A 29 8.23 -29.89 9.97
C ARG A 29 8.32 -30.58 11.33
N GLY A 30 7.20 -30.81 12.02
CA GLY A 30 7.17 -31.38 13.37
C GLY A 30 7.72 -30.42 14.43
N SER A 31 7.70 -29.10 14.19
CA SER A 31 8.31 -28.14 15.12
C SER A 31 7.54 -28.00 16.43
N GLY A 32 6.26 -28.38 16.47
CA GLY A 32 5.38 -28.25 17.64
C GLY A 32 5.05 -26.80 18.04
N HIS A 33 5.71 -25.82 17.43
CA HIS A 33 5.58 -24.40 17.70
C HIS A 33 4.78 -23.73 16.58
N TYR A 34 3.46 -23.76 16.70
CA TYR A 34 2.56 -23.03 15.79
C TYR A 34 1.53 -22.21 16.57
N LEU A 35 1.07 -21.12 15.95
CA LEU A 35 0.01 -20.31 16.53
C LEU A 35 -1.35 -20.92 16.16
N SER A 36 -2.13 -21.30 17.17
CA SER A 36 -3.51 -21.73 16.94
C SER A 36 -4.35 -20.58 16.40
N PRO A 37 -5.19 -20.83 15.37
CA PRO A 37 -6.07 -19.82 14.82
C PRO A 37 -7.10 -19.36 15.86
N ILE A 38 -7.36 -18.06 15.91
CA ILE A 38 -8.46 -17.48 16.70
C ILE A 38 -9.47 -16.84 15.75
N PHE A 39 -10.75 -16.91 16.09
CA PHE A 39 -11.85 -16.47 15.23
C PHE A 39 -12.61 -15.31 15.89
N PRO A 40 -12.06 -14.08 15.89
CA PRO A 40 -12.66 -12.96 16.60
C PRO A 40 -13.83 -12.31 15.85
N GLY A 41 -14.11 -12.76 14.61
CA GLY A 41 -15.08 -12.17 13.69
C GLY A 41 -16.42 -11.82 14.33
N PRO A 42 -17.15 -12.76 14.95
CA PRO A 42 -18.45 -12.48 15.56
C PRO A 42 -18.43 -11.40 16.65
N ASN A 43 -17.32 -11.27 17.38
CA ASN A 43 -17.18 -10.28 18.46
C ASN A 43 -16.76 -8.90 17.94
N LEU A 44 -15.90 -8.86 16.90
CA LEU A 44 -15.41 -7.61 16.32
C LEU A 44 -16.41 -6.98 15.35
N PHE A 45 -17.04 -7.83 14.53
CA PHE A 45 -17.94 -7.43 13.46
C PHE A 45 -19.19 -8.34 13.52
N PRO A 46 -20.15 -8.02 14.42
CA PRO A 46 -21.37 -8.80 14.52
C PRO A 46 -22.03 -8.96 13.14
N PRO A 47 -22.53 -10.15 12.81
CA PRO A 47 -23.18 -10.39 11.53
C PRO A 47 -24.30 -9.37 11.29
N ARG A 48 -24.25 -8.70 10.13
CA ARG A 48 -25.31 -7.80 9.67
C ARG A 48 -25.83 -8.31 8.36
N ASP A 49 -27.12 -8.10 8.11
CA ASP A 49 -27.64 -8.25 6.77
C ASP A 49 -27.10 -7.11 5.89
N LEU A 50 -26.28 -7.48 4.90
CA LEU A 50 -25.69 -6.56 3.93
C LEU A 50 -26.31 -6.73 2.54
N SER A 51 -27.43 -7.44 2.45
CA SER A 51 -28.21 -7.59 1.22
C SER A 51 -28.57 -6.22 0.67
N GLY A 52 -28.18 -5.92 -0.57
CA GLY A 52 -28.41 -4.63 -1.23
C GLY A 52 -27.36 -3.55 -0.96
N LEU A 53 -26.46 -3.71 0.02
CA LEU A 53 -25.37 -2.76 0.30
C LEU A 53 -24.05 -3.13 -0.35
N VAL A 54 -23.86 -4.41 -0.69
CA VAL A 54 -22.65 -4.89 -1.38
C VAL A 54 -22.88 -4.83 -2.89
N PRO A 55 -22.17 -3.97 -3.64
CA PRO A 55 -22.23 -3.99 -5.09
C PRO A 55 -21.84 -5.39 -5.56
N ARG A 56 -22.67 -6.00 -6.41
CA ARG A 56 -22.27 -7.23 -7.10
C ARG A 56 -21.16 -6.82 -8.07
N PHE A 57 -19.92 -7.05 -7.69
CA PHE A 57 -18.77 -6.86 -8.58
C PHE A 57 -18.79 -7.97 -9.63
N GLU A 58 -19.64 -7.80 -10.64
CA GLU A 58 -19.50 -8.53 -11.89
C GLU A 58 -18.31 -7.93 -12.63
N ALA A 59 -17.13 -8.46 -12.34
CA ALA A 59 -15.96 -8.18 -13.13
C ALA A 59 -16.25 -8.69 -14.55
N THR A 60 -16.52 -7.76 -15.47
CA THR A 60 -16.56 -8.10 -16.89
C THR A 60 -15.21 -8.74 -17.24
N LYS A 61 -15.24 -9.90 -17.89
CA LYS A 61 -14.02 -10.59 -18.30
C LYS A 61 -13.31 -9.75 -19.36
N ALA A 62 -12.49 -8.81 -18.92
CA ALA A 62 -11.61 -8.05 -19.78
C ALA A 62 -10.40 -8.91 -20.15
N LYS A 63 -9.94 -8.81 -21.40
CA LYS A 63 -8.67 -9.40 -21.80
C LYS A 63 -7.53 -8.65 -21.09
N CYS A 64 -7.00 -9.27 -20.05
CA CYS A 64 -5.88 -8.73 -19.25
C CYS A 64 -4.62 -9.56 -19.49
N ILE A 65 -3.46 -8.90 -19.51
CA ILE A 65 -2.15 -9.55 -19.53
C ILE A 65 -1.45 -9.20 -18.22
N THR A 66 -1.06 -10.22 -17.46
CA THR A 66 -0.28 -10.05 -16.23
C THR A 66 1.21 -10.12 -16.56
N LYS A 67 1.97 -9.10 -16.13
CA LYS A 67 3.44 -9.09 -16.22
C LYS A 67 4.04 -8.86 -14.82
N ARG A 68 5.20 -9.46 -14.57
CA ARG A 68 5.97 -9.26 -13.34
C ARG A 68 7.05 -8.20 -13.56
N PHE A 69 6.93 -7.07 -12.86
CA PHE A 69 7.95 -6.02 -12.82
C PHE A 69 8.75 -6.16 -11.52
N VAL A 70 10.07 -6.24 -11.64
CA VAL A 70 10.97 -6.39 -10.49
C VAL A 70 11.75 -5.09 -10.28
N PHE A 71 11.63 -4.52 -9.08
CA PHE A 71 12.36 -3.32 -8.67
C PHE A 71 13.52 -3.72 -7.75
N PRO A 72 14.78 -3.77 -8.25
CA PRO A 72 15.91 -4.09 -7.39
C PRO A 72 16.16 -2.98 -6.37
N SER A 73 16.83 -3.33 -5.27
CA SER A 73 17.14 -2.40 -4.16
C SER A 73 17.80 -1.10 -4.62
N SER A 74 18.70 -1.18 -5.60
CA SER A 74 19.37 -0.02 -6.20
C SER A 74 18.38 0.95 -6.88
N LYS A 75 17.43 0.43 -7.66
CA LYS A 75 16.40 1.26 -8.32
C LYS A 75 15.43 1.84 -7.31
N ILE A 76 15.09 1.11 -6.25
CA ILE A 76 14.26 1.63 -5.16
C ILE A 76 15.00 2.77 -4.44
N ALA A 77 16.30 2.64 -4.16
CA ALA A 77 17.10 3.72 -3.59
C ALA A 77 17.13 4.95 -4.50
N SER A 78 17.29 4.77 -5.82
CA SER A 78 17.20 5.88 -6.78
C SER A 78 15.83 6.56 -6.74
N LEU A 79 14.73 5.82 -6.67
CA LEU A 79 13.38 6.39 -6.56
C LEU A 79 13.22 7.22 -5.29
N LYS A 80 13.69 6.71 -4.14
CA LYS A 80 13.68 7.47 -2.88
C LYS A 80 14.46 8.77 -2.99
N ASN A 81 15.65 8.74 -3.60
CA ASN A 81 16.46 9.93 -3.79
C ASN A 81 15.77 10.98 -4.68
N ILE A 82 15.14 10.55 -5.77
CA ILE A 82 14.36 11.44 -6.66
C ILE A 82 13.24 12.13 -5.86
N THR A 83 12.50 11.36 -5.06
CA THR A 83 11.41 11.90 -4.24
C THR A 83 11.91 12.90 -3.19
N MET A 84 13.02 12.60 -2.52
CA MET A 84 13.59 13.48 -1.49
C MET A 84 14.23 14.75 -2.06
N ALA A 85 14.94 14.67 -3.20
CA ALA A 85 15.58 15.82 -3.81
C ALA A 85 14.57 16.90 -4.22
N SER A 86 13.40 16.50 -4.74
CA SER A 86 12.33 17.43 -5.11
C SER A 86 11.72 18.18 -3.91
N ASN A 87 11.71 17.59 -2.70
CA ASN A 87 11.21 18.25 -1.49
C ASN A 87 12.17 19.37 -1.00
N THR A 88 13.48 19.22 -1.22
CA THR A 88 14.49 20.20 -0.75
C THR A 88 14.50 21.51 -1.56
N ASN A 89 14.09 21.48 -2.83
CA ASN A 89 14.11 22.65 -3.70
C ASN A 89 12.93 23.62 -3.52
N LYS A 90 11.87 23.25 -2.77
CA LYS A 90 10.73 24.14 -2.48
C LYS A 90 10.96 25.06 -1.27
N ASN A 91 11.95 24.78 -0.42
CA ASN A 91 12.25 25.59 0.77
C ASN A 91 13.35 26.65 0.55
N LYS A 92 13.66 27.02 -0.69
CA LYS A 92 14.62 28.10 -0.98
C LYS A 92 13.90 29.41 -1.33
N ASN A 93 13.25 30.04 -0.34
CA ASN A 93 13.09 31.49 -0.39
C ASN A 93 14.42 32.13 0.02
N PRO A 94 15.05 32.99 -0.80
CA PRO A 94 16.25 33.69 -0.40
C PRO A 94 15.84 34.84 0.55
N VAL A 95 15.89 34.61 1.86
CA VAL A 95 15.88 35.72 2.80
C VAL A 95 17.30 36.30 2.82
N SER A 96 17.46 37.40 2.11
CA SER A 96 18.63 38.25 2.17
C SER A 96 18.82 38.79 3.59
N HIS A 97 20.06 38.71 4.07
CA HIS A 97 20.62 39.38 5.25
C HIS A 97 20.20 38.88 6.64
N SER A 98 20.92 37.90 7.17
CA SER A 98 21.42 37.99 8.56
C SER A 98 22.63 37.06 8.76
N LYS A 99 23.67 37.58 9.41
CA LYS A 99 24.93 36.90 9.71
C LYS A 99 24.79 36.00 10.95
N CYS A 100 25.61 34.94 10.95
CA CYS A 100 26.12 34.12 12.07
C CYS A 100 25.14 33.43 13.03
N SER A 101 25.16 32.09 13.07
CA SER A 101 25.72 31.31 14.19
C SER A 101 25.52 29.80 13.95
N ALA A 102 26.56 29.01 14.26
CA ALA A 102 26.65 27.58 14.00
C ALA A 102 25.97 26.75 15.10
N ASN A 103 24.69 26.39 14.91
CA ASN A 103 24.03 25.32 15.66
C ASN A 103 23.34 24.37 14.66
N SER A 104 24.10 23.53 13.98
CA SER A 104 23.60 22.52 13.05
C SER A 104 22.97 21.34 13.82
N ASN A 105 21.75 21.50 14.31
CA ASN A 105 20.92 20.38 14.82
C ASN A 105 19.42 20.63 14.57
N LEU A 106 19.10 21.13 13.39
CA LEU A 106 17.74 21.02 12.85
C LEU A 106 17.82 20.41 11.47
N SER A 107 18.14 19.11 11.45
CA SER A 107 17.79 18.25 10.32
C SER A 107 16.27 18.29 10.20
N HIS A 108 15.79 19.25 9.41
CA HIS A 108 14.45 19.31 8.86
C HIS A 108 13.95 17.88 8.64
N ILE A 109 12.88 17.47 9.33
CA ILE A 109 12.34 16.10 9.29
C ILE A 109 12.21 15.71 7.80
N LEU A 110 13.19 14.97 7.30
CA LEU A 110 13.22 14.56 5.91
C LEU A 110 12.32 13.33 5.88
N PHE A 111 11.07 13.52 5.47
CA PHE A 111 10.17 12.42 5.19
C PHE A 111 10.85 11.53 4.14
N SER A 112 11.39 10.39 4.57
CA SER A 112 12.01 9.41 3.71
C SER A 112 10.94 8.39 3.33
N PRO A 113 10.44 8.41 2.08
CA PRO A 113 9.33 7.55 1.71
C PRO A 113 9.72 6.06 1.80
N THR A 114 8.73 5.23 2.07
CA THR A 114 8.88 3.77 2.14
C THR A 114 9.09 3.18 0.74
N ARG A 115 9.48 1.90 0.69
CA ARG A 115 9.61 1.18 -0.59
C ARG A 115 8.25 1.05 -1.30
N ILE A 116 7.17 0.91 -0.52
CA ILE A 116 5.81 0.76 -1.04
C ILE A 116 5.37 2.09 -1.66
N GLU A 117 5.51 3.20 -0.92
CA GLU A 117 5.18 4.54 -1.42
C GLU A 117 5.83 4.86 -2.76
N VAL A 118 7.15 4.72 -2.88
CA VAL A 118 7.84 5.11 -4.12
C VAL A 118 7.52 4.19 -5.31
N VAL A 119 7.30 2.90 -5.07
CA VAL A 119 6.94 1.95 -6.15
C VAL A 119 5.48 2.14 -6.56
N SER A 120 4.57 2.30 -5.61
CA SER A 120 3.15 2.56 -5.87
C SER A 120 2.96 3.91 -6.56
N ALA A 121 3.67 4.95 -6.14
CA ALA A 121 3.66 6.26 -6.81
C ALA A 121 4.11 6.16 -8.27
N LEU A 122 5.16 5.39 -8.56
CA LEU A 122 5.63 5.20 -9.93
C LEU A 122 4.61 4.45 -10.79
N ILE A 123 4.07 3.34 -10.28
CA ILE A 123 3.03 2.56 -11.00
C ILE A 123 1.80 3.42 -11.25
N TRP A 124 1.37 4.18 -10.25
CA TRP A 124 0.23 5.07 -10.35
C TRP A 124 0.48 6.18 -11.37
N LYS A 125 1.66 6.81 -11.36
CA LYS A 125 2.07 7.79 -12.37
C LYS A 125 1.98 7.22 -13.79
N CYS A 126 2.57 6.04 -14.01
CA CYS A 126 2.51 5.38 -15.32
C CYS A 126 1.06 5.05 -15.73
N ALA A 127 0.21 4.59 -14.81
CA ALA A 127 -1.20 4.31 -15.10
C ALA A 127 -1.97 5.58 -15.48
N MET A 128 -1.72 6.71 -14.78
CA MET A 128 -2.30 8.01 -15.11
C MET A 128 -1.84 8.50 -16.49
N GLU A 129 -0.55 8.35 -16.82
CA GLU A 129 0.00 8.72 -18.13
C GLU A 129 -0.62 7.89 -19.27
N VAL A 130 -0.75 6.57 -19.09
CA VAL A 130 -1.41 5.69 -20.06
C VAL A 130 -2.90 6.05 -20.20
N SER A 131 -3.58 6.34 -19.09
CA SER A 131 -4.98 6.76 -19.13
C SER A 131 -5.14 8.06 -19.93
N LYS A 132 -4.30 9.07 -19.66
CA LYS A 132 -4.27 10.34 -20.39
C LYS A 132 -4.02 10.14 -21.88
N ALA A 133 -3.05 9.30 -22.23
CA ALA A 133 -2.72 9.01 -23.64
C ALA A 133 -3.89 8.36 -24.39
N ARG A 134 -4.76 7.62 -23.69
CA ARG A 134 -5.92 6.96 -24.27
C ARG A 134 -7.17 7.84 -24.32
N SER A 135 -7.41 8.67 -23.30
CA SER A 135 -8.59 9.54 -23.22
C SER A 135 -8.39 10.92 -23.85
N GLY A 136 -7.14 11.34 -24.05
CA GLY A 136 -6.79 12.69 -24.50
C GLY A 136 -6.82 13.75 -23.39
N SER A 137 -7.22 13.40 -22.17
CA SER A 137 -7.38 14.35 -21.06
C SER A 137 -6.90 13.78 -19.73
N LEU A 138 -6.48 14.68 -18.82
CA LEU A 138 -6.24 14.30 -17.44
C LEU A 138 -7.59 14.05 -16.74
N SER A 139 -7.66 13.00 -15.94
CA SER A 139 -8.86 12.63 -15.18
C SER A 139 -8.50 12.41 -13.71
N PRO A 140 -9.46 12.51 -12.79
CA PRO A 140 -9.24 12.16 -11.40
C PRO A 140 -8.79 10.69 -11.31
N SER A 141 -7.87 10.41 -10.41
CA SER A 141 -7.39 9.05 -10.15
C SER A 141 -7.34 8.78 -8.66
N ILE A 142 -7.45 7.52 -8.28
CA ILE A 142 -7.22 7.06 -6.91
C ILE A 142 -6.28 5.85 -6.96
N THR A 143 -5.42 5.72 -5.97
CA THR A 143 -4.76 4.44 -5.67
C THR A 143 -5.24 3.95 -4.32
N THR A 144 -5.36 2.63 -4.18
CA THR A 144 -5.84 2.01 -2.95
C THR A 144 -4.90 0.90 -2.50
N HIS A 145 -4.74 0.77 -1.18
CA HIS A 145 -3.90 -0.25 -0.57
C HIS A 145 -4.70 -0.97 0.51
N ALA A 146 -4.87 -2.27 0.35
CA ALA A 146 -5.35 -3.12 1.43
C ALA A 146 -4.23 -3.29 2.45
N VAL A 147 -4.44 -2.80 3.66
CA VAL A 147 -3.46 -2.86 4.77
C VAL A 147 -3.99 -3.75 5.88
N ASP A 148 -3.09 -4.45 6.57
CA ASP A 148 -3.46 -5.29 7.72
C ASP A 148 -3.96 -4.41 8.88
N SER A 149 -5.20 -4.67 9.31
CA SER A 149 -5.83 -3.96 10.42
C SER A 149 -5.48 -4.56 11.77
N ARG A 150 -4.94 -5.79 11.83
CA ARG A 150 -4.59 -6.45 13.10
C ARG A 150 -3.70 -5.58 14.01
N PRO A 151 -2.57 -5.02 13.54
CA PRO A 151 -1.73 -4.16 14.37
C PRO A 151 -2.33 -2.77 14.62
N ARG A 152 -3.42 -2.41 13.93
CA ARG A 152 -4.09 -1.10 14.02
C ARG A 152 -5.34 -1.13 14.89
N ASN A 153 -5.77 -2.30 15.35
CA ASN A 153 -6.87 -2.45 16.30
C ASN A 153 -6.42 -1.96 17.68
N ASP A 154 -7.36 -1.48 18.50
CA ASP A 154 -7.13 -1.15 19.90
C ASP A 154 -8.01 -2.04 20.79
N PRO A 155 -7.44 -3.04 21.50
CA PRO A 155 -6.02 -3.43 21.49
C PRO A 155 -5.61 -4.19 20.21
N PRO A 156 -4.31 -4.27 19.85
CA PRO A 156 -3.86 -4.98 18.66
C PRO A 156 -4.31 -6.45 18.62
N LEU A 157 -4.78 -6.91 17.47
CA LEU A 157 -5.20 -8.30 17.30
C LEU A 157 -3.99 -9.22 17.10
N PRO A 158 -4.02 -10.46 17.62
CA PRO A 158 -3.01 -11.46 17.35
C PRO A 158 -2.85 -11.77 15.85
N LYS A 159 -1.64 -12.13 15.43
CA LYS A 159 -1.36 -12.55 14.03
C LYS A 159 -2.15 -13.79 13.59
N CYS A 160 -2.57 -14.63 14.54
CA CYS A 160 -3.40 -15.80 14.29
C CYS A 160 -4.90 -15.48 14.22
N ALA A 161 -5.29 -14.20 14.29
CA ALA A 161 -6.67 -13.77 14.06
C ALA A 161 -7.10 -14.03 12.61
N VAL A 162 -8.05 -14.95 12.47
CA VAL A 162 -8.60 -15.42 11.20
C VAL A 162 -9.76 -14.53 10.78
N GLY A 163 -9.76 -14.15 9.50
CA GLY A 163 -10.85 -13.44 8.86
C GLY A 163 -10.36 -12.42 7.84
N ASN A 164 -11.29 -11.59 7.35
CA ASN A 164 -10.96 -10.40 6.58
C ASN A 164 -10.75 -9.22 7.54
N LEU A 165 -9.50 -9.02 7.98
CA LEU A 165 -9.10 -7.97 8.92
C LEU A 165 -8.18 -6.98 8.20
N SER A 166 -8.72 -6.34 7.17
CA SER A 166 -8.00 -5.38 6.32
C SER A 166 -8.71 -4.04 6.25
N TRP A 167 -7.94 -2.96 6.18
CA TRP A 167 -8.42 -1.62 5.91
C TRP A 167 -8.03 -1.19 4.50
N LEU A 168 -8.89 -0.42 3.83
CA LEU A 168 -8.57 0.13 2.52
C LEU A 168 -8.07 1.56 2.69
N ALA A 169 -6.76 1.76 2.61
CA ALA A 169 -6.17 3.09 2.50
C ALA A 169 -6.40 3.62 1.08
N ILE A 170 -6.75 4.90 0.94
CA ILE A 170 -7.10 5.53 -0.34
C ILE A 170 -6.33 6.84 -0.46
N ALA A 171 -5.59 6.98 -1.56
CA ALA A 171 -4.88 8.21 -1.91
C ALA A 171 -5.50 8.81 -3.19
N PRO A 172 -6.05 10.03 -3.12
CA PRO A 172 -6.67 10.68 -4.27
C PRO A 172 -5.72 11.57 -5.08
N ALA A 173 -5.93 11.62 -6.39
CA ALA A 173 -5.33 12.60 -7.28
C ALA A 173 -6.42 13.31 -8.10
N PRO A 174 -6.92 14.49 -7.67
CA PRO A 174 -7.83 15.30 -8.47
C PRO A 174 -7.23 15.69 -9.83
N THR A 175 -8.10 16.00 -10.80
CA THR A 175 -7.70 16.55 -12.10
C THR A 175 -6.93 17.85 -11.90
N MET A 176 -5.76 17.94 -12.52
CA MET A 176 -4.92 19.14 -12.54
C MET A 176 -4.58 19.51 -13.98
N GLU A 177 -4.17 20.75 -14.22
CA GLU A 177 -3.73 21.23 -15.54
C GLU A 177 -2.40 20.59 -15.96
N SER A 178 -1.53 20.23 -15.01
CA SER A 178 -0.21 19.65 -15.25
C SER A 178 -0.09 18.20 -14.73
N PRO A 179 0.77 17.38 -15.36
CA PRO A 179 1.08 16.04 -14.85
C PRO A 179 1.65 16.06 -13.43
N ARG A 180 1.23 15.10 -12.60
CA ARG A 180 1.73 14.94 -11.23
C ARG A 180 3.19 14.46 -11.24
N GLU A 181 4.03 15.12 -10.47
CA GLU A 181 5.38 14.62 -10.22
C GLU A 181 5.39 13.45 -9.24
N LEU A 182 6.42 12.61 -9.35
CA LEU A 182 6.55 11.38 -8.56
C LEU A 182 6.50 11.65 -7.05
N HIS A 183 7.18 12.71 -6.60
CA HIS A 183 7.25 13.07 -5.19
C HIS A 183 5.89 13.50 -4.61
N HIS A 184 5.04 14.14 -5.43
CA HIS A 184 3.69 14.48 -5.01
C HIS A 184 2.86 13.23 -4.77
N LEU A 185 2.88 12.28 -5.71
CA LEU A 185 2.13 11.03 -5.58
C LEU A 185 2.64 10.17 -4.42
N ALA A 186 3.95 10.16 -4.16
CA ALA A 186 4.54 9.42 -3.05
C ALA A 186 4.17 9.97 -1.67
N ASN A 187 3.89 11.27 -1.56
CA ASN A 187 3.47 11.89 -0.30
C ASN A 187 1.97 11.71 -0.03
N GLU A 188 1.16 11.41 -1.05
CA GLU A 188 -0.27 11.13 -0.89
C GLU A 188 -0.54 9.68 -0.44
N ILE A 189 0.42 8.77 -0.64
CA ILE A 189 0.36 7.36 -0.24
C ILE A 189 0.87 7.21 1.19
#